data_AF-A0A1V6RWT3-F1
#
_entry.id   AF-A0A1V6RWT3-F1
#
_cell.length_a   1.000
_cell.length_b   1.000
_cell.length_c   1.000
_cell.angle_alpha   90.00
_cell.angle_beta   90.00
_cell.angle_gamma   90.00
#
_symmetry.space_group_name_H-M   'P 1'
#
loop_
_entity.id
_entity.type
_entity.pdbx_description
1 polymer ?
#
loop_
_entity_poly.entity_id
_entity_poly.type
_entity_poly.pdbx_seq_one_letter_code
_entity_poly.pdbx_strand_id
1 'polypeptide(L)'
;MFTLVTSVRSRSSTLSSLLPKMYSSVIRSRMATSFAARRGFSTTRTQLGSPYHYAEGPRSNIPFNPLTKHFFWRYWAFMITGFGAPFAIAVWQTYKTK
;
A
#
# COMPACT_ATOMS: atom_id res chain seq x y z
N MET A 1 -50.81 -40.39 -32.88
CA MET A 1 -49.34 -40.51 -33.01
C MET A 1 -48.74 -39.25 -32.38
N PHE A 2 -48.33 -39.31 -31.11
CA PHE A 2 -47.82 -38.18 -30.34
C PHE A 2 -46.29 -38.22 -30.32
N THR A 3 -45.62 -37.14 -30.71
CA THR A 3 -44.15 -37.03 -30.62
C THR A 3 -43.80 -35.94 -29.62
N LEU A 4 -43.19 -36.35 -28.50
CA LEU A 4 -42.66 -35.50 -27.44
C LEU A 4 -41.40 -34.76 -27.92
N VAL A 5 -41.36 -33.44 -27.72
CA VAL A 5 -40.12 -32.65 -27.79
C VAL A 5 -39.58 -32.51 -26.37
N THR A 6 -38.44 -33.13 -26.08
CA THR A 6 -37.72 -32.93 -24.82
C THR A 6 -36.77 -31.74 -24.93
N SER A 7 -36.97 -30.76 -24.05
CA SER A 7 -36.11 -29.57 -23.88
C SER A 7 -34.78 -29.96 -23.24
N VAL A 8 -33.66 -29.74 -23.96
CA VAL A 8 -32.31 -29.82 -23.37
C VAL A 8 -31.92 -28.45 -22.81
N ARG A 9 -32.03 -28.29 -21.49
CA ARG A 9 -31.50 -27.11 -20.79
C ARG A 9 -30.00 -27.28 -20.57
N SER A 10 -29.19 -26.58 -21.38
CA SER A 10 -27.74 -26.50 -21.19
C SER A 10 -27.42 -25.75 -19.88
N ARG A 11 -27.02 -26.51 -18.84
CA ARG A 11 -26.36 -25.96 -17.65
C ARG A 11 -24.85 -26.06 -17.85
N SER A 12 -24.22 -25.00 -18.34
CA SER A 12 -22.77 -24.80 -18.16
C SER A 12 -22.36 -23.37 -18.50
N SER A 13 -22.26 -22.49 -17.51
CA SER A 13 -21.71 -21.13 -17.72
C SER A 13 -20.94 -20.55 -16.54
N THR A 14 -20.60 -21.37 -15.54
CA THR A 14 -19.74 -20.92 -14.43
C THR A 14 -18.28 -20.85 -14.83
N LEU A 15 -17.76 -21.82 -15.59
CA LEU A 15 -16.35 -21.85 -16.00
C LEU A 15 -16.01 -20.80 -17.09
N SER A 16 -16.92 -20.55 -18.02
CA SER A 16 -16.73 -19.60 -19.13
C SER A 16 -16.79 -18.12 -18.69
N SER A 17 -17.45 -17.81 -17.59
CA SER A 17 -17.47 -16.44 -17.02
C SER A 17 -16.31 -16.15 -16.06
N LEU A 18 -15.61 -17.17 -15.58
CA LEU A 18 -14.44 -17.05 -14.71
C LEU A 18 -13.16 -16.78 -15.51
N LEU A 19 -12.99 -17.40 -16.68
CA LEU A 19 -11.84 -17.20 -17.56
C LEU A 19 -11.59 -15.72 -17.95
N PRO A 20 -12.57 -14.93 -18.42
CA PRO A 20 -12.36 -13.51 -18.74
C PRO A 20 -12.16 -12.63 -17.49
N LYS A 21 -12.75 -12.99 -16.34
CA LYS A 21 -12.53 -12.30 -15.06
C LYS A 21 -11.12 -12.53 -14.50
N MET A 22 -10.60 -13.75 -14.61
CA MET A 22 -9.24 -14.09 -14.23
C MET A 22 -8.21 -13.50 -15.21
N TYR A 23 -8.52 -13.47 -16.50
CA TYR A 23 -7.65 -12.82 -17.48
C TYR A 23 -7.53 -11.32 -17.23
N SER A 24 -8.65 -10.63 -16.99
CA SER A 24 -8.64 -9.20 -16.66
C SER A 24 -7.97 -8.88 -15.33
N SER A 25 -8.09 -9.73 -14.31
CA SER A 25 -7.39 -9.54 -13.02
C SER A 25 -5.87 -9.72 -13.15
N VAL A 26 -5.41 -10.67 -13.96
CA VAL A 26 -3.99 -10.90 -14.26
C VAL A 26 -3.38 -9.76 -15.08
N ILE A 27 -4.10 -9.23 -16.08
CA ILE A 27 -3.63 -8.07 -16.84
C ILE A 27 -3.57 -6.82 -15.94
N ARG A 28 -4.58 -6.61 -15.10
CA ARG A 28 -4.60 -5.48 -14.15
C ARG A 28 -3.49 -5.56 -13.10
N SER A 29 -3.15 -6.76 -12.59
CA SER A 29 -2.05 -6.91 -11.64
C SER A 29 -0.69 -6.58 -12.27
N ARG A 30 -0.45 -7.00 -13.53
CA ARG A 30 0.77 -6.66 -14.28
C ARG A 30 0.90 -5.17 -14.57
N MET A 31 -0.20 -4.48 -14.84
CA MET A 31 -0.21 -3.03 -15.05
C MET A 31 0.06 -2.24 -13.76
N ALA A 32 -0.41 -2.73 -12.60
CA ALA A 32 -0.12 -2.14 -11.29
C ALA A 32 1.39 -2.19 -10.96
N THR A 33 2.06 -3.32 -11.27
CA THR A 33 3.51 -3.46 -11.11
C THR A 33 4.29 -2.55 -12.08
N SER A 34 3.78 -2.40 -13.31
CA SER A 34 4.40 -1.53 -14.33
C SER A 34 4.34 -0.05 -13.94
N PHE A 35 3.25 0.39 -13.29
CA PHE A 35 3.11 1.77 -12.80
C PHE A 35 4.06 2.04 -11.61
N ALA A 36 4.25 1.07 -10.72
CA ALA A 36 5.22 1.17 -9.62
C ALA A 36 6.68 1.19 -10.14
N ALA A 37 7.00 0.39 -11.17
CA ALA A 37 8.32 0.34 -11.79
C ALA A 37 8.65 1.58 -12.66
N ARG A 38 7.62 2.24 -13.22
CA ARG A 38 7.76 3.46 -14.04
C ARG A 38 7.58 4.78 -13.28
N ARG A 39 7.40 4.75 -11.95
CA ARG A 39 7.64 5.95 -11.13
C ARG A 39 9.12 6.27 -11.27
N GLY A 40 9.42 7.15 -12.22
CA GLY A 40 10.77 7.52 -12.60
C GLY A 40 11.57 7.86 -11.37
N PHE A 41 12.55 7.01 -11.05
CA PHE A 41 13.69 7.39 -10.25
C PHE A 41 14.47 8.43 -11.06
N SER A 42 13.93 9.64 -11.13
CA SER A 42 14.61 10.80 -11.68
C SER A 42 15.60 11.24 -10.61
N THR A 43 16.83 10.74 -10.70
CA THR A 43 17.94 11.35 -9.97
C THR A 43 18.31 12.62 -10.73
N THR A 44 17.90 13.78 -10.24
CA THR A 44 18.52 15.03 -10.69
C THR A 44 20.03 14.89 -10.52
N ARG A 45 20.81 15.22 -11.55
CA ARG A 45 22.28 15.21 -11.44
C ARG A 45 22.68 16.05 -10.23
N THR A 46 23.50 15.47 -9.36
CA THR A 46 24.08 16.13 -8.19
C THR A 46 24.70 17.47 -8.58
N GLN A 47 24.11 18.58 -8.12
CA GLN A 47 24.53 19.94 -8.50
C GLN A 47 25.68 20.41 -7.60
N LEU A 48 26.83 19.72 -7.61
CA LEU A 48 27.95 19.91 -6.67
C LEU A 48 28.66 21.29 -6.67
N GLY A 49 28.12 22.31 -7.35
CA GLY A 49 28.74 23.63 -7.50
C GLY A 49 28.49 24.65 -6.37
N SER A 50 27.54 24.39 -5.47
CA SER A 50 27.25 25.27 -4.31
C SER A 50 28.01 24.87 -3.04
N PRO A 51 28.46 25.81 -2.18
CA PRO A 51 29.06 25.50 -0.87
C PRO A 51 28.12 24.74 0.09
N TYR A 52 26.82 24.75 -0.16
CA TYR A 52 25.81 24.06 0.63
C TYR A 52 25.24 22.88 -0.16
N HIS A 53 25.87 21.70 -0.02
CA HIS A 53 25.31 20.43 -0.51
C HIS A 53 24.74 19.61 0.61
N TYR A 54 23.43 19.41 0.55
CA TYR A 54 22.76 18.40 1.34
C TYR A 54 22.93 17.05 0.67
N ALA A 55 22.85 15.99 1.46
CA ALA A 55 22.78 14.66 0.92
C ALA A 55 21.61 14.59 -0.08
N GLU A 56 21.90 14.09 -1.26
CA GLU A 56 20.99 13.99 -2.39
C GLU A 56 20.89 12.51 -2.74
N GLY A 57 19.67 11.99 -2.80
CA GLY A 57 19.43 10.58 -3.03
C GLY A 57 18.20 10.07 -2.28
N PRO A 58 17.78 8.82 -2.53
CA PRO A 58 16.63 8.24 -1.85
C PRO A 58 16.80 8.35 -0.33
N ARG A 59 15.78 8.90 0.34
CA ARG A 59 15.70 9.05 1.81
C ARG A 59 16.54 10.17 2.41
N SER A 60 17.26 10.97 1.61
CA SER A 60 17.91 12.17 2.14
C SER A 60 16.92 13.27 2.51
N ASN A 61 15.67 13.14 2.06
CA ASN A 61 14.56 14.06 2.31
C ASN A 61 13.73 13.74 3.57
N ILE A 62 14.07 12.70 4.33
CA ILE A 62 13.33 12.32 5.54
C ILE A 62 14.17 12.53 6.81
N PRO A 63 13.58 13.10 7.88
CA PRO A 63 14.31 13.48 9.09
C PRO A 63 14.65 12.29 10.01
N PHE A 64 14.50 11.04 9.54
CA PHE A 64 14.78 9.83 10.30
C PHE A 64 15.43 8.77 9.42
N ASN A 65 16.14 7.82 10.04
CA ASN A 65 16.83 6.74 9.33
C ASN A 65 16.05 5.40 9.38
N PRO A 66 15.40 4.98 8.29
CA PRO A 66 14.69 3.70 8.23
C PRO A 66 15.56 2.42 8.20
N LEU A 67 16.89 2.49 8.05
CA LEU A 67 17.75 1.30 7.85
C LEU A 67 18.35 0.77 9.15
N THR A 68 18.09 1.41 10.29
CA THR A 68 18.58 0.91 11.58
C THR A 68 17.90 -0.40 11.96
N LYS A 69 18.61 -1.37 12.57
CA LYS A 69 18.02 -2.66 13.00
C LYS A 69 16.78 -2.50 13.89
N HIS A 70 16.74 -1.40 14.65
CA HIS A 70 15.66 -1.09 15.58
C HIS A 70 14.59 -0.15 14.98
N PHE A 71 14.59 0.07 13.67
CA PHE A 71 13.65 1.00 13.03
C PHE A 71 12.19 0.60 13.29
N PHE A 72 11.90 -0.70 13.24
CA PHE A 72 10.57 -1.24 13.52
C PHE A 72 10.06 -0.78 14.90
N TRP A 73 10.87 -0.98 15.95
CA TRP A 73 10.52 -0.56 17.31
C TRP A 73 10.36 0.95 17.43
N ARG A 74 11.26 1.73 16.83
CA ARG A 74 11.21 3.21 16.86
C ARG A 74 9.96 3.74 16.16
N TYR A 75 9.62 3.18 15.01
CA TYR A 75 8.45 3.57 14.24
C TYR A 75 7.16 3.30 15.01
N TRP A 76 6.99 2.09 15.55
CA TRP A 76 5.80 1.75 16.33
C TRP A 76 5.72 2.52 17.65
N ALA A 77 6.84 2.76 18.33
CA ALA A 77 6.86 3.59 19.52
C ALA A 77 6.39 5.03 19.24
N PHE A 78 6.81 5.61 18.10
CA PHE A 78 6.34 6.93 17.68
C PHE A 78 4.84 6.94 17.38
N MET A 79 4.34 5.92 16.66
CA MET A 79 2.91 5.79 16.36
C MET A 79 2.06 5.63 17.63
N ILE A 80 2.46 4.73 18.53
CA ILE A 80 1.75 4.45 19.79
C ILE A 80 1.77 5.68 20.69
N THR A 81 2.90 6.37 20.81
CA THR A 81 3.01 7.58 21.63
C THR A 81 2.10 8.69 21.10
N GLY A 82 2.18 8.99 19.79
CA GLY A 82 1.37 10.04 19.19
C GLY A 82 -0.13 9.76 19.26
N PHE A 83 -0.53 8.52 18.99
CA PHE A 83 -1.93 8.11 19.07
C PHE A 83 -2.43 7.96 20.52
N GLY A 84 -1.60 7.43 21.41
CA GLY A 84 -1.95 7.14 22.81
C GLY A 84 -1.93 8.37 23.72
N ALA A 85 -1.16 9.40 23.40
CA ALA A 85 -1.04 10.63 24.18
C ALA A 85 -2.40 11.25 24.60
N PRO A 86 -3.37 11.51 23.71
CA PRO A 86 -4.66 12.07 24.10
C PRO A 86 -5.42 11.19 25.10
N PHE A 87 -5.35 9.86 24.97
CA PHE A 87 -6.04 8.93 25.88
C PHE A 87 -5.37 8.86 27.25
N ALA A 88 -4.03 8.84 27.29
CA ALA A 88 -3.28 8.90 28.54
C ALA A 88 -3.59 10.20 29.30
N ILE A 89 -3.68 11.33 28.57
CA ILE A 89 -4.09 12.62 29.15
C ILE A 89 -5.54 12.54 29.66
N ALA A 90 -6.48 11.98 28.88
CA ALA A 90 -7.87 11.85 29.32
C ALA A 90 -7.98 11.06 30.63
N VAL A 91 -7.28 9.92 30.72
CA VAL A 91 -7.21 9.13 31.96
C VAL A 91 -6.58 9.95 33.09
N TRP A 92 -5.49 10.66 32.84
CA TRP A 92 -4.87 11.54 33.83
C TRP A 92 -5.84 12.62 34.34
N GLN A 93 -6.68 13.17 33.47
CA GLN A 93 -7.70 14.15 33.86
C GLN A 93 -8.74 13.54 34.80
N THR A 94 -9.07 12.25 34.68
CA THR A 94 -10.03 11.59 35.59
C THR A 94 -9.53 11.47 37.03
N TYR A 95 -8.20 11.49 37.23
CA TYR A 95 -7.60 11.41 38.56
C TYR A 95 -7.42 12.77 39.23
N LYS A 96 -7.68 13.87 38.52
CA LYS A 96 -7.68 15.19 39.13
C LYS A 96 -8.98 15.39 39.91
N THR A 97 -8.86 15.95 41.11
CA THR A 97 -10.00 16.37 41.92
C THR A 97 -10.88 17.31 41.10
N LYS A 98 -12.20 17.15 41.21
CA LYS A 98 -13.16 18.07 40.60
C LYS A 98 -13.03 19.48 41.18
#